data_AF-A0AAJ5C0I7-F1
#
_entry.id   AF-A0AAJ5C0I7-F1
#
_cell.length_a   1.000
_cell.length_b   1.000
_cell.length_c   1.000
_cell.angle_alpha   90.00
_cell.angle_beta   90.00
_cell.angle_gamma   90.00
#
_symmetry.space_group_name_H-M   'P 1'
#
loop_
_entity.id
_entity.type
_entity.pdbx_description
1 polymer ?
#
loop_
_entity_poly.entity_id
_entity_poly.type
_entity_poly.pdbx_seq_one_letter_code
_entity_poly.pdbx_strand_id
1 'polypeptide(L)'
;MLSYNEISNSDRDIFDCCDQKPNSNEPGGDCCYDAWMGDLVQVTSDWKAANAYASNKELEYNLSIEERDRLKAWFADWEATDENADALCRQLELFILLLQKVCIVTDKTNKAIEILFCMVEDLYIRVDRLKNNYDKLILCINCLKRPELAPGIGIMKVLEDYGQKLDAVILTRDIMIPQVVAVVELAYGLHINICEEYGLKRTIQYWKDKFHCNHAGSEGAAYAEPAKIESSSDSHECCCIEPHIHLPIDSDEYYHQLESDYNQTKQRVDVLKKELDSAKEKRDALFACKQSLENAINEVNPANKCK
;
A
#
# COMPACT_ATOMS: atom_id res chain seq x y z
N MET A 1 48.37 -4.38 12.48
CA MET A 1 49.65 -4.58 13.19
C MET A 1 49.81 -3.43 14.17
N LEU A 2 49.34 -3.64 15.40
CA LEU A 2 49.65 -2.76 16.53
C LEU A 2 50.81 -3.45 17.25
N SER A 3 51.97 -2.78 17.34
CA SER A 3 53.10 -3.31 18.12
C SER A 3 52.75 -3.18 19.60
N TYR A 4 52.47 -4.30 20.24
CA TYR A 4 52.58 -4.39 21.69
C TYR A 4 54.06 -4.21 21.99
N ASN A 5 54.43 -3.07 22.58
CA ASN A 5 55.71 -2.98 23.26
C ASN A 5 55.70 -4.08 24.31
N GLU A 6 56.69 -4.97 24.19
CA GLU A 6 56.97 -6.04 25.13
C GLU A 6 56.85 -5.50 26.55
N ILE A 7 56.10 -6.21 27.39
CA ILE A 7 56.15 -6.06 28.83
C ILE A 7 57.57 -6.52 29.22
N SER A 8 58.54 -5.62 29.08
CA SER A 8 59.87 -5.80 29.61
C SER A 8 59.72 -5.80 31.12
N ASN A 9 60.13 -6.89 31.77
CA ASN A 9 60.25 -6.99 33.22
C ASN A 9 61.04 -5.79 33.78
N SER A 10 60.31 -4.76 34.20
CA SER A 10 60.81 -3.64 34.99
C SER A 10 60.17 -3.67 36.37
N ASP A 11 60.28 -4.83 37.05
CA ASP A 11 60.06 -4.99 38.50
C ASP A 11 61.04 -4.15 39.35
N ARG A 12 61.84 -3.27 38.74
CA ARG A 12 62.78 -2.37 39.43
C ARG A 12 62.19 -1.00 39.75
N ASP A 13 61.19 -0.53 39.00
CA ASP A 13 60.66 0.83 39.22
C ASP A 13 59.54 0.89 40.27
N ILE A 14 58.88 -0.23 40.58
CA ILE A 14 57.88 -0.32 41.67
C ILE A 14 58.57 -0.26 43.05
N PHE A 15 59.81 -0.73 43.17
CA PHE A 15 60.58 -0.69 44.41
C PHE A 15 61.26 0.66 44.68
N ASP A 16 61.39 1.53 43.67
CA ASP A 16 62.07 2.82 43.82
C ASP A 16 61.26 3.86 44.61
N CYS A 17 59.94 3.67 44.78
CA CYS A 17 59.14 4.54 45.65
C CYS A 17 59.35 4.27 47.16
N CYS A 18 59.94 3.13 47.53
CA CYS A 18 60.14 2.74 48.93
C CYS A 18 61.60 2.85 49.41
N ASP A 19 62.57 3.10 48.52
CA ASP A 19 64.01 3.11 48.85
C ASP A 19 64.59 4.50 49.15
N GLN A 20 63.79 5.57 49.11
CA GLN A 20 64.24 6.89 49.54
C GLN A 20 64.33 6.97 51.06
N LYS A 21 65.56 6.91 51.59
CA LYS A 21 65.85 7.16 53.02
C LYS A 21 65.19 8.47 53.45
N PRO A 22 64.49 8.50 54.60
CA PRO A 22 63.81 9.71 55.07
C PRO A 22 64.85 10.80 55.32
N ASN A 23 64.75 11.89 54.58
CA ASN A 23 65.54 13.09 54.82
C ASN A 23 64.94 13.78 56.06
N SER A 24 65.75 14.01 57.10
CA SER A 24 65.27 14.40 58.44
C SER A 24 64.74 15.84 58.55
N ASN A 25 64.47 16.52 57.43
CA ASN A 25 64.08 17.93 57.38
C ASN A 25 62.80 18.21 56.56
N GLU A 26 62.05 17.19 56.12
CA GLU A 26 60.75 17.39 55.46
C GLU A 26 59.63 16.68 56.25
N PRO A 27 58.40 17.24 56.31
CA PRO A 27 57.29 16.58 56.99
C PRO A 27 57.00 15.26 56.27
N GLY A 28 57.19 14.15 56.97
CA GLY A 28 57.08 12.80 56.41
C GLY A 28 55.67 12.50 55.89
N GLY A 29 55.51 12.59 54.58
CA GLY A 29 54.42 11.97 53.81
C GLY A 29 54.91 10.66 53.19
N ASP A 30 54.06 9.63 53.21
CA ASP A 30 54.34 8.34 52.58
C ASP A 30 54.30 8.56 51.05
N CYS A 31 55.46 8.60 50.39
CA CYS A 31 55.64 8.95 48.97
C CYS A 31 54.67 8.21 48.02
N CYS A 32 54.31 6.96 48.36
CA CYS A 32 53.36 6.15 47.61
C CYS A 32 51.90 6.59 47.81
N TYR A 33 51.52 7.01 49.02
CA TYR A 33 50.15 7.43 49.34
C TYR A 33 49.78 8.73 48.62
N ASP A 34 50.69 9.70 48.61
CA ASP A 34 50.48 10.98 47.92
C ASP A 34 50.42 10.79 46.40
N ALA A 35 51.24 9.88 45.84
CA ALA A 35 51.19 9.50 44.43
C ALA A 35 49.86 8.82 44.06
N TRP A 36 49.40 7.85 44.86
CA TRP A 36 48.11 7.16 44.62
C TRP A 36 46.92 8.10 44.76
N MET A 37 46.96 9.06 45.69
CA MET A 37 45.95 10.10 45.81
C MET A 37 45.91 11.01 44.56
N GLY A 38 47.08 11.34 43.99
CA GLY A 38 47.18 12.04 42.70
C GLY A 38 46.59 11.24 41.54
N ASP A 39 46.96 9.96 41.43
CA ASP A 39 46.44 9.05 40.40
C ASP A 39 44.93 8.83 40.54
N LEU A 40 44.41 8.74 41.77
CA LEU A 40 42.97 8.61 42.02
C LEU A 40 42.20 9.84 41.52
N VAL A 41 42.73 11.05 41.71
CA VAL A 41 42.11 12.28 41.17
C VAL A 41 42.08 12.24 39.64
N GLN A 42 43.19 11.84 39.02
CA GLN A 42 43.30 11.75 37.57
C GLN A 42 42.36 10.69 36.99
N VAL A 43 42.40 9.45 37.50
CA VAL A 43 41.54 8.34 37.05
C VAL A 43 40.05 8.64 37.31
N THR A 44 39.73 9.35 38.40
CA THR A 44 38.34 9.79 38.66
C THR A 44 37.89 10.84 37.64
N SER A 45 38.76 11.77 37.24
CA SER A 45 38.47 12.75 36.20
C SER A 45 38.27 12.07 34.84
N ASP A 46 39.18 11.17 34.47
CA ASP A 46 39.13 10.42 33.20
C ASP A 46 37.90 9.50 33.13
N TRP A 47 37.55 8.84 34.25
CA TRP A 47 36.32 8.06 34.36
C TRP A 47 35.07 8.92 34.18
N LYS A 48 34.99 10.11 34.81
CA LYS A 48 33.86 11.03 34.63
C LYS A 48 33.71 11.45 33.17
N ALA A 49 34.81 11.78 32.51
CA ALA A 49 34.82 12.12 31.08
C ALA A 49 34.37 10.95 30.20
N ALA A 50 34.91 9.73 30.45
CA ALA A 50 34.52 8.53 29.72
C ALA A 50 33.06 8.14 29.94
N ASN A 51 32.54 8.31 31.17
CA ASN A 51 31.15 8.05 31.51
C ASN A 51 30.19 9.03 30.80
N ALA A 52 30.54 10.33 30.78
CA ALA A 52 29.76 11.32 30.04
C ALA A 52 29.75 11.02 28.53
N TYR A 53 30.90 10.65 27.96
CA TYR A 53 31.01 10.26 26.56
C TYR A 53 30.17 9.02 26.23
N ALA A 54 30.27 7.96 27.04
CA ALA A 54 29.48 6.74 26.86
C ALA A 54 27.97 7.00 26.99
N SER A 55 27.55 7.84 27.94
CA SER A 55 26.14 8.22 28.09
C SER A 55 25.62 9.04 26.91
N ASN A 56 26.43 9.93 26.34
CA ASN A 56 26.04 10.69 25.15
C ASN A 56 25.92 9.78 23.92
N LYS A 57 26.86 8.82 23.76
CA LYS A 57 26.79 7.82 22.69
C LYS A 57 25.60 6.88 22.84
N GLU A 58 25.21 6.54 24.06
CA GLU A 58 24.01 5.75 24.33
C GLU A 58 22.73 6.49 23.92
N LEU A 59 22.65 7.79 24.20
CA LEU A 59 21.55 8.64 23.75
C LEU A 59 21.49 8.71 22.22
N GLU A 60 22.62 8.98 21.55
CA GLU A 60 22.71 9.06 20.09
C GLU A 60 22.29 7.74 19.42
N TYR A 61 22.72 6.61 20.00
CA TYR A 61 22.34 5.27 19.55
C TYR A 61 20.83 5.02 19.67
N ASN A 62 20.24 5.34 20.83
CA ASN A 62 18.81 5.13 21.06
C ASN A 62 17.96 5.98 20.11
N LEU A 63 18.30 7.26 19.92
CA LEU A 63 17.60 8.13 18.97
C LEU A 63 17.68 7.59 17.53
N SER A 64 18.85 7.09 17.12
CA SER A 64 19.03 6.52 15.78
C SER A 64 18.27 5.20 15.59
N ILE A 65 18.10 4.39 16.65
CA ILE A 65 17.24 3.19 16.61
C ILE A 65 15.78 3.59 16.40
N GLU A 66 15.28 4.55 17.18
CA GLU A 66 13.89 5.01 17.08
C GLU A 66 13.60 5.55 15.67
N GLU A 67 14.52 6.33 15.11
CA GLU A 67 14.42 6.82 13.74
C GLU A 67 14.42 5.68 12.71
N ARG A 68 15.35 4.72 12.83
CA ARG A 68 15.40 3.53 11.97
C ARG A 68 14.08 2.76 12.01
N ASP A 69 13.53 2.53 13.20
CA ASP A 69 12.31 1.73 13.37
C ASP A 69 11.09 2.45 12.81
N ARG A 70 11.02 3.78 12.94
CA ARG A 70 10.01 4.60 12.26
C ARG A 70 10.14 4.52 10.73
N LEU A 71 11.34 4.71 10.19
CA LEU A 71 11.60 4.63 8.75
C LEU A 71 11.29 3.23 8.21
N LYS A 72 11.62 2.17 8.96
CA LYS A 72 11.28 0.79 8.61
C LYS A 72 9.78 0.57 8.52
N ALA A 73 9.02 1.08 9.51
CA ALA A 73 7.57 0.94 9.53
C ALA A 73 6.96 1.68 8.34
N TRP A 74 7.40 2.92 8.08
CA TRP A 74 6.94 3.68 6.92
C TRP A 74 7.27 2.96 5.61
N PHE A 75 8.51 2.52 5.42
CA PHE A 75 8.89 1.79 4.21
C PHE A 75 8.01 0.54 3.97
N ALA A 76 7.74 -0.23 5.03
CA ALA A 76 6.87 -1.41 4.95
C ALA A 76 5.39 -1.06 4.63
N ASP A 77 4.87 0.04 5.18
CA ASP A 77 3.50 0.52 4.87
C ASP A 77 3.39 0.91 3.38
N TRP A 78 4.45 1.51 2.83
CA TRP A 78 4.51 1.91 1.43
C TRP A 78 4.64 0.71 0.48
N GLU A 79 5.49 -0.29 0.80
CA GLU A 79 5.54 -1.56 0.07
C GLU A 79 4.17 -2.26 0.05
N ALA A 80 3.51 -2.36 1.21
CA ALA A 80 2.19 -2.98 1.29
C ALA A 80 1.14 -2.19 0.49
N THR A 81 1.25 -0.87 0.42
CA THR A 81 0.35 -0.02 -0.36
C THR A 81 0.56 -0.23 -1.86
N ASP A 82 1.81 -0.35 -2.30
CA ASP A 82 2.15 -0.63 -3.70
C ASP A 82 1.60 -1.99 -4.13
N GLU A 83 1.85 -3.05 -3.36
CA GLU A 83 1.32 -4.39 -3.63
C GLU A 83 -0.21 -4.41 -3.75
N ASN A 84 -0.91 -3.63 -2.91
CA ASN A 84 -2.35 -3.49 -2.95
C ASN A 84 -2.84 -2.73 -4.19
N ALA A 85 -2.16 -1.65 -4.58
CA ALA A 85 -2.46 -0.90 -5.81
C ALA A 85 -2.27 -1.81 -7.04
N ASP A 86 -1.21 -2.61 -7.05
CA ASP A 86 -0.88 -3.57 -8.09
C ASP A 86 -1.93 -4.69 -8.20
N ALA A 87 -2.38 -5.21 -7.06
CA ALA A 87 -3.47 -6.19 -7.00
C ALA A 87 -4.79 -5.61 -7.52
N LEU A 88 -5.13 -4.36 -7.17
CA LEU A 88 -6.30 -3.66 -7.69
C LEU A 88 -6.21 -3.47 -9.20
N CYS A 89 -5.05 -3.08 -9.73
CA CYS A 89 -4.82 -2.96 -11.16
C CYS A 89 -5.11 -4.28 -11.88
N ARG A 90 -4.55 -5.40 -11.42
CA ARG A 90 -4.82 -6.74 -12.00
C ARG A 90 -6.31 -7.11 -11.96
N GLN A 91 -6.99 -6.81 -10.86
CA GLN A 91 -8.43 -7.03 -10.76
C GLN A 91 -9.23 -6.18 -11.74
N LEU A 92 -8.89 -4.89 -11.88
CA LEU A 92 -9.52 -3.99 -12.83
C LEU A 92 -9.33 -4.47 -14.28
N GLU A 93 -8.15 -4.98 -14.63
CA GLU A 93 -7.90 -5.54 -15.97
C GLU A 93 -8.79 -6.76 -16.26
N LEU A 94 -8.85 -7.71 -15.34
CA LEU A 94 -9.74 -8.87 -15.47
C LEU A 94 -11.20 -8.43 -15.59
N PHE A 95 -11.61 -7.45 -14.81
CA PHE A 95 -12.97 -6.93 -14.84
C PHE A 95 -13.28 -6.23 -16.17
N ILE A 96 -12.36 -5.43 -16.72
CA ILE A 96 -12.51 -4.81 -18.05
C ILE A 96 -12.66 -5.88 -19.12
N LEU A 97 -11.84 -6.94 -19.09
CA LEU A 97 -11.92 -8.03 -20.06
C LEU A 97 -13.26 -8.77 -19.99
N LEU A 98 -13.76 -9.04 -18.78
CA LEU A 98 -15.09 -9.62 -18.58
C LEU A 98 -16.17 -8.69 -19.10
N LEU A 99 -16.08 -7.40 -18.80
CA LEU A 99 -17.06 -6.41 -19.21
C LEU A 99 -17.09 -6.23 -20.74
N GLN A 100 -15.93 -6.28 -21.41
CA GLN A 100 -15.87 -6.32 -22.88
C GLN A 100 -16.60 -7.53 -23.46
N LYS A 101 -16.39 -8.72 -22.87
CA LYS A 101 -17.11 -9.94 -23.30
C LYS A 101 -18.61 -9.79 -23.09
N VAL A 102 -19.04 -9.28 -21.94
CA VAL A 102 -20.45 -8.99 -21.65
C VAL A 102 -21.02 -8.04 -22.69
N CYS A 103 -20.34 -6.95 -23.00
CA CYS A 103 -20.82 -5.99 -24.00
C CYS A 103 -20.94 -6.58 -25.41
N ILE A 104 -20.02 -7.45 -25.83
CA ILE A 104 -20.12 -8.15 -27.12
C ILE A 104 -21.34 -9.09 -27.13
N VAL A 105 -21.58 -9.81 -26.03
CA VAL A 105 -22.74 -10.70 -25.90
C VAL A 105 -24.03 -9.89 -25.88
N THR A 106 -24.07 -8.76 -25.15
CA THR A 106 -25.21 -7.85 -25.11
C THR A 106 -25.53 -7.31 -26.51
N ASP A 107 -24.55 -6.85 -27.29
CA ASP A 107 -24.79 -6.38 -28.66
C ASP A 107 -25.42 -7.46 -29.56
N LYS A 108 -24.88 -8.69 -29.51
CA LYS A 108 -25.45 -9.83 -30.25
C LYS A 108 -26.87 -10.16 -29.78
N THR A 109 -27.13 -10.04 -28.48
CA THR A 109 -28.43 -10.31 -27.87
C THR A 109 -29.44 -9.25 -28.31
N ASN A 110 -29.06 -7.97 -28.33
CA ASN A 110 -29.89 -6.88 -28.83
C ASN A 110 -30.29 -7.11 -30.29
N LYS A 111 -29.34 -7.49 -31.15
CA LYS A 111 -29.63 -7.84 -32.57
C LYS A 111 -30.59 -9.03 -32.69
N ALA A 112 -30.42 -10.06 -31.87
CA ALA A 112 -31.32 -11.21 -31.89
C ALA A 112 -32.75 -10.84 -31.44
N ILE A 113 -32.86 -9.98 -30.41
CA ILE A 113 -34.14 -9.46 -29.93
C ILE A 113 -34.80 -8.58 -30.99
N GLU A 114 -34.04 -7.74 -31.69
CA GLU A 114 -34.55 -6.91 -32.79
C GLU A 114 -35.12 -7.78 -33.92
N ILE A 115 -34.39 -8.82 -34.33
CA ILE A 115 -34.88 -9.79 -35.33
C ILE A 115 -36.18 -10.46 -34.85
N LEU A 116 -36.21 -10.90 -33.58
CA LEU A 116 -37.39 -11.52 -32.99
C LEU A 116 -38.58 -10.56 -32.98
N PHE A 117 -38.36 -9.29 -32.61
CA PHE A 117 -39.37 -8.24 -32.65
C PHE A 117 -39.94 -8.07 -34.06
N CYS A 118 -39.09 -7.95 -35.08
CA CYS A 118 -39.54 -7.85 -36.48
C CYS A 118 -40.35 -9.08 -36.93
N MET A 119 -39.95 -10.29 -36.51
CA MET A 119 -40.70 -11.51 -36.83
C MET A 119 -42.08 -11.54 -36.16
N VAL A 120 -42.18 -11.08 -34.91
CA VAL A 120 -43.44 -10.99 -34.18
C VAL A 120 -44.35 -9.90 -34.78
N GLU A 121 -43.79 -8.78 -35.22
CA GLU A 121 -44.51 -7.72 -35.93
C GLU A 121 -45.09 -8.23 -37.27
N ASP A 122 -44.31 -8.93 -38.09
CA ASP A 122 -44.80 -9.53 -39.34
C ASP A 122 -45.91 -10.57 -39.08
N LEU A 123 -45.73 -11.41 -38.06
CA LEU A 123 -46.77 -12.35 -37.63
C LEU A 123 -48.06 -11.61 -37.23
N TYR A 124 -47.93 -10.52 -36.46
CA TYR A 124 -49.05 -9.69 -36.03
C TYR A 124 -49.84 -9.15 -37.24
N ILE A 125 -49.16 -8.52 -38.19
CA ILE A 125 -49.78 -7.93 -39.39
C ILE A 125 -50.50 -8.99 -40.22
N ARG A 126 -49.89 -10.17 -40.40
CA ARG A 126 -50.47 -11.26 -41.18
C ARG A 126 -51.71 -11.85 -40.51
N VAL A 127 -51.65 -12.09 -39.20
CA VAL A 127 -52.76 -12.67 -38.44
C VAL A 127 -53.95 -11.70 -38.40
N ASP A 128 -53.72 -10.41 -38.18
CA ASP A 128 -54.78 -9.39 -38.20
C ASP A 128 -55.45 -9.29 -39.57
N ARG A 129 -54.65 -9.28 -40.64
CA ARG A 129 -55.18 -9.28 -42.01
C ARG A 129 -56.01 -10.53 -42.29
N LEU A 130 -55.56 -11.68 -41.82
CA LEU A 130 -56.26 -12.95 -41.96
C LEU A 130 -57.58 -12.96 -41.20
N LYS A 131 -57.60 -12.44 -39.97
CA LYS A 131 -58.82 -12.28 -39.16
C LYS A 131 -59.82 -11.34 -39.81
N ASN A 132 -59.37 -10.19 -40.30
CA ASN A 132 -60.23 -9.24 -41.00
C ASN A 132 -60.85 -9.86 -42.27
N ASN A 133 -60.07 -10.63 -43.04
CA ASN A 133 -60.59 -11.35 -44.20
C ASN A 133 -61.59 -12.45 -43.82
N TYR A 134 -61.31 -13.20 -42.74
CA TYR A 134 -62.20 -14.21 -42.19
C TYR A 134 -63.54 -13.60 -41.74
N ASP A 135 -63.50 -12.51 -40.97
CA ASP A 135 -64.69 -11.84 -40.45
C ASP A 135 -65.54 -11.25 -41.60
N LYS A 136 -64.91 -10.68 -42.62
CA LYS A 136 -65.60 -10.24 -43.85
C LYS A 136 -66.29 -11.40 -44.57
N LEU A 137 -65.63 -12.55 -44.68
CA LEU A 137 -66.21 -13.73 -45.31
C LEU A 137 -67.42 -14.25 -44.53
N ILE A 138 -67.32 -14.35 -43.20
CA ILE A 138 -68.42 -14.70 -42.31
C ILE A 138 -69.60 -13.74 -42.49
N LEU A 139 -69.34 -12.43 -42.50
CA LEU A 139 -70.37 -11.41 -42.73
C LEU A 139 -71.06 -11.61 -44.09
N CYS A 140 -70.30 -11.82 -45.16
CA CYS A 140 -70.86 -12.09 -46.48
C CYS A 140 -71.73 -13.35 -46.51
N ILE A 141 -71.27 -14.45 -45.90
CA ILE A 141 -72.04 -15.70 -45.80
C ILE A 141 -73.36 -15.47 -45.05
N ASN A 142 -73.30 -14.77 -43.91
CA ASN A 142 -74.48 -14.43 -43.10
C ASN A 142 -75.49 -13.56 -43.88
N CYS A 143 -75.03 -12.66 -44.74
CA CYS A 143 -75.90 -11.84 -45.60
C CYS A 143 -76.65 -12.67 -46.66
N LEU A 144 -76.10 -13.79 -47.12
CA LEU A 144 -76.71 -14.62 -48.18
C LEU A 144 -77.94 -15.41 -47.70
N LYS A 145 -78.10 -15.64 -46.39
CA LYS A 145 -79.23 -16.35 -45.76
C LYS A 145 -79.60 -17.69 -46.43
N ARG A 146 -78.61 -18.45 -46.90
CA ARG A 146 -78.82 -19.75 -47.56
C ARG A 146 -78.82 -20.89 -46.54
N PRO A 147 -79.80 -21.82 -46.56
CA PRO A 147 -79.88 -22.91 -45.60
C PRO A 147 -78.73 -23.92 -45.74
N GLU A 148 -78.11 -24.05 -46.92
CA GLU A 148 -76.93 -24.91 -47.13
C GLU A 148 -75.65 -24.37 -46.48
N LEU A 149 -75.67 -23.09 -46.06
CA LEU A 149 -74.58 -22.39 -45.36
C LEU A 149 -74.94 -22.14 -43.89
N ALA A 150 -75.88 -22.91 -43.34
CA ALA A 150 -76.23 -22.81 -41.93
C ALA A 150 -75.05 -23.21 -41.01
N PRO A 151 -74.97 -22.64 -39.79
CA PRO A 151 -73.95 -22.98 -38.81
C PRO A 151 -73.83 -24.49 -38.56
N GLY A 152 -72.60 -24.98 -38.38
CA GLY A 152 -72.32 -26.38 -38.06
C GLY A 152 -72.51 -27.41 -39.19
N ILE A 153 -72.86 -27.00 -40.41
CA ILE A 153 -73.09 -27.90 -41.56
C ILE A 153 -72.09 -27.61 -42.69
N GLY A 154 -71.64 -28.66 -43.37
CA GLY A 154 -70.86 -28.57 -44.61
C GLY A 154 -69.62 -27.68 -44.49
N ILE A 155 -69.47 -26.73 -45.41
CA ILE A 155 -68.34 -25.80 -45.45
C ILE A 155 -68.30 -24.86 -44.23
N MET A 156 -69.45 -24.57 -43.61
CA MET A 156 -69.54 -23.66 -42.47
C MET A 156 -68.87 -24.25 -41.22
N LYS A 157 -69.02 -25.57 -40.99
CA LYS A 157 -68.33 -26.27 -39.90
C LYS A 157 -66.80 -26.16 -40.02
N VAL A 158 -66.27 -26.32 -41.23
CA VAL A 158 -64.82 -26.20 -41.49
C VAL A 158 -64.34 -24.76 -41.27
N LEU A 159 -65.18 -23.78 -41.63
CA LEU A 159 -64.89 -22.37 -41.43
C LEU A 159 -64.87 -22.00 -39.93
N GLU A 160 -65.83 -22.52 -39.15
CA GLU A 160 -65.88 -22.35 -37.69
C GLU A 160 -64.65 -22.97 -37.00
N ASP A 161 -64.26 -24.20 -37.38
CA ASP A 161 -63.04 -24.84 -36.88
C ASP A 161 -61.78 -24.03 -37.22
N TYR A 162 -61.74 -23.43 -38.41
CA TYR A 162 -60.67 -22.52 -38.80
C TYR A 162 -60.66 -21.24 -37.96
N GLY A 163 -61.83 -20.66 -37.68
CA GLY A 163 -61.97 -19.50 -36.80
C GLY A 163 -61.43 -19.75 -35.40
N GLN A 164 -61.76 -20.90 -34.80
CA GLN A 164 -61.24 -21.29 -33.48
C GLN A 164 -59.70 -21.39 -33.46
N LYS A 165 -59.11 -21.96 -34.51
CA LYS A 165 -57.65 -22.05 -34.65
C LYS A 165 -57.02 -20.66 -34.82
N LEU A 166 -57.67 -19.78 -35.59
CA LEU A 166 -57.22 -18.40 -35.77
C LEU A 166 -57.25 -17.62 -34.45
N ASP A 167 -58.32 -17.78 -33.65
CA ASP A 167 -58.43 -17.14 -32.34
C ASP A 167 -57.36 -17.66 -31.37
N ALA A 168 -57.01 -18.95 -31.43
CA ALA A 168 -55.91 -19.51 -30.64
C ALA A 168 -54.53 -18.93 -31.03
N VAL A 169 -54.30 -18.68 -32.33
CA VAL A 169 -53.08 -18.01 -32.82
C VAL A 169 -53.03 -16.55 -32.37
N ILE A 170 -54.16 -15.83 -32.41
CA ILE A 170 -54.30 -14.46 -31.89
C ILE A 170 -53.97 -14.40 -30.40
N LEU A 171 -54.50 -15.33 -29.60
CA LEU A 171 -54.24 -15.38 -28.16
C LEU A 171 -52.74 -15.62 -27.87
N THR A 172 -52.10 -16.51 -28.63
CA THR A 172 -50.66 -16.78 -28.48
C THR A 172 -49.84 -15.51 -28.76
N ARG A 173 -50.18 -14.78 -29.82
CA ARG A 173 -49.55 -13.50 -30.17
C ARG A 173 -49.72 -12.47 -29.04
N ASP A 174 -50.92 -12.31 -28.50
CA ASP A 174 -51.21 -11.31 -27.46
C ASP A 174 -50.41 -11.57 -26.18
N ILE A 175 -50.13 -12.84 -25.87
CA ILE A 175 -49.28 -13.24 -24.74
C ILE A 175 -47.80 -12.95 -25.00
N MET A 176 -47.34 -13.11 -26.25
CA MET A 176 -45.92 -12.92 -26.60
C MET A 176 -45.49 -11.45 -26.62
N ILE A 177 -46.38 -10.53 -27.01
CA ILE A 177 -46.02 -9.10 -27.17
C ILE A 177 -45.45 -8.47 -25.89
N PRO A 178 -46.10 -8.56 -24.71
CA PRO A 178 -45.55 -7.99 -23.48
C PRO A 178 -44.20 -8.58 -23.10
N GLN A 179 -43.97 -9.87 -23.40
CA GLN A 179 -42.72 -10.55 -23.10
C GLN A 179 -41.58 -10.00 -23.97
N VAL A 180 -41.83 -9.80 -25.27
CA VAL A 180 -40.84 -9.21 -26.18
C VAL A 180 -40.50 -7.77 -25.78
N VAL A 181 -41.51 -6.96 -25.44
CA VAL A 181 -41.30 -5.58 -24.98
C VAL A 181 -40.44 -5.55 -23.71
N ALA A 182 -40.75 -6.38 -22.71
CA ALA A 182 -39.95 -6.45 -21.48
C ALA A 182 -38.50 -6.87 -21.76
N VAL A 183 -38.28 -7.80 -22.69
CA VAL A 183 -36.94 -8.24 -23.08
C VAL A 183 -36.17 -7.11 -23.78
N VAL A 184 -36.82 -6.31 -24.63
CA VAL A 184 -36.22 -5.12 -25.26
C VAL A 184 -35.82 -4.08 -24.22
N GLU A 185 -36.67 -3.80 -23.23
CA GLU A 185 -36.39 -2.83 -22.16
C GLU A 185 -35.18 -3.26 -21.31
N LEU A 186 -35.11 -4.53 -20.94
CA LEU A 186 -33.97 -5.08 -20.18
C LEU A 186 -32.67 -5.03 -20.98
N ALA A 187 -32.73 -5.40 -22.25
CA ALA A 187 -31.60 -5.35 -23.18
C ALA A 187 -31.05 -3.93 -23.34
N TYR A 188 -31.93 -2.94 -23.49
CA TYR A 188 -31.58 -1.54 -23.57
C TYR A 188 -30.94 -1.03 -22.27
N GLY A 189 -31.53 -1.38 -21.11
CA GLY A 189 -31.00 -1.02 -19.80
C GLY A 189 -29.61 -1.59 -19.52
N LEU A 190 -29.35 -2.84 -19.94
CA LEU A 190 -28.02 -3.45 -19.83
C LEU A 190 -27.00 -2.73 -20.72
N HIS A 191 -27.38 -2.37 -21.95
CA HIS A 191 -26.49 -1.69 -22.87
C HIS A 191 -26.03 -0.32 -22.35
N ILE A 192 -26.97 0.52 -21.89
CA ILE A 192 -26.65 1.86 -21.37
C ILE A 192 -25.80 1.78 -20.11
N ASN A 193 -26.24 1.01 -19.11
CA ASN A 193 -25.59 1.06 -17.80
C ASN A 193 -24.23 0.37 -17.78
N ILE A 194 -24.01 -0.62 -18.65
CA ILE A 194 -22.79 -1.43 -18.63
C ILE A 194 -21.81 -0.98 -19.73
N CYS A 195 -22.31 -0.69 -20.93
CA CYS A 195 -21.47 -0.67 -22.14
C CYS A 195 -21.26 0.71 -22.78
N GLU A 196 -22.16 1.68 -22.59
CA GLU A 196 -22.05 3.02 -23.16
C GLU A 196 -20.90 3.85 -22.56
N GLU A 197 -20.59 4.98 -23.21
CA GLU A 197 -19.55 5.94 -22.82
C GLU A 197 -19.72 6.52 -21.40
N TYR A 198 -20.92 6.48 -20.83
CA TYR A 198 -21.22 6.89 -19.46
C TYR A 198 -21.48 5.72 -18.49
N GLY A 199 -21.39 4.48 -18.98
CA GLY A 199 -21.65 3.27 -18.21
C GLY A 199 -20.44 2.78 -17.40
N LEU A 200 -20.64 1.67 -16.69
CA LEU A 200 -19.64 1.03 -15.82
C LEU A 200 -18.28 0.81 -16.52
N LYS A 201 -18.29 0.52 -17.83
CA LYS A 201 -17.07 0.43 -18.66
C LYS A 201 -16.17 1.65 -18.53
N ARG A 202 -16.72 2.86 -18.62
CA ARG A 202 -15.95 4.11 -18.60
C ARG A 202 -15.44 4.43 -17.21
N THR A 203 -16.25 4.22 -16.17
CA THR A 203 -15.84 4.42 -14.77
C THR A 203 -14.63 3.54 -14.43
N ILE A 204 -14.65 2.29 -14.86
CA ILE A 204 -13.55 1.36 -14.63
C ILE A 204 -12.32 1.74 -15.46
N GLN A 205 -12.50 2.20 -16.70
CA GLN A 205 -11.41 2.74 -17.50
C GLN A 205 -10.77 3.95 -16.82
N TYR A 206 -11.58 4.87 -16.29
CA TYR A 206 -11.10 6.03 -15.52
C TYR A 206 -10.28 5.61 -14.29
N TRP A 207 -10.72 4.59 -13.54
CA TRP A 207 -9.93 4.05 -12.43
C TRP A 207 -8.62 3.44 -12.91
N LYS A 208 -8.65 2.63 -13.98
CA LYS A 208 -7.44 2.06 -14.58
C LYS A 208 -6.43 3.14 -14.97
N ASP A 209 -6.89 4.24 -15.54
CA ASP A 209 -6.04 5.38 -15.93
C ASP A 209 -5.50 6.12 -14.69
N LYS A 210 -6.34 6.34 -13.68
CA LYS A 210 -5.96 7.01 -12.42
C LYS A 210 -4.88 6.25 -11.64
N PHE A 211 -4.95 4.92 -11.66
CA PHE A 211 -3.97 4.03 -11.04
C PHE A 211 -2.75 3.74 -11.93
N HIS A 212 -2.66 4.32 -13.13
CA HIS A 212 -1.56 4.09 -14.09
C HIS A 212 -1.27 2.62 -14.38
N CYS A 213 -2.28 1.74 -14.33
CA CYS A 213 -2.13 0.29 -14.46
C CYS A 213 -1.55 -0.18 -15.83
N ASN A 214 -1.34 0.73 -16.78
CA ASN A 214 -0.80 0.46 -18.13
C ASN A 214 0.69 0.78 -18.29
N HIS A 215 1.43 1.13 -17.23
CA HIS A 215 2.84 1.50 -17.37
C HIS A 215 3.79 0.41 -16.89
N ALA A 216 3.86 -0.65 -17.69
CA ALA A 216 5.17 -1.23 -18.01
C ALA A 216 5.84 -0.34 -19.08
N GLY A 217 6.47 0.76 -18.66
CA GLY A 217 7.47 1.47 -19.47
C GLY A 217 7.01 2.38 -20.61
N SER A 218 6.06 3.30 -20.38
CA SER A 218 5.84 4.42 -21.32
C SER A 218 6.35 5.72 -20.70
N GLU A 219 7.53 6.14 -21.13
CA GLU A 219 7.92 7.55 -21.10
C GLU A 219 6.82 8.38 -21.77
N GLY A 220 6.42 9.50 -21.14
CA GLY A 220 5.60 10.52 -21.77
C GLY A 220 4.12 10.59 -21.37
N ALA A 221 3.84 10.82 -20.09
CA ALA A 221 2.69 11.65 -19.71
C ALA A 221 3.23 13.05 -19.41
N ALA A 222 2.68 14.06 -20.10
CA ALA A 222 3.14 15.43 -20.05
C ALA A 222 3.28 15.94 -18.62
N TYR A 223 4.52 16.31 -18.29
CA TYR A 223 4.99 16.89 -17.04
C TYR A 223 4.06 18.02 -16.56
N ALA A 224 3.46 17.86 -15.39
CA ALA A 224 3.27 19.00 -14.50
C ALA A 224 4.64 19.27 -13.86
N GLU A 225 5.07 20.53 -13.86
CA GLU A 225 6.42 20.93 -13.43
C GLU A 225 6.79 20.32 -12.07
N PRO A 226 8.03 19.81 -11.91
CA PRO A 226 8.54 19.54 -10.57
C PRO A 226 8.57 20.87 -9.83
N ALA A 227 7.82 20.98 -8.74
CA ALA A 227 7.90 22.13 -7.85
C ALA A 227 9.32 22.21 -7.31
N LYS A 228 10.14 23.07 -7.95
CA LYS A 228 11.47 23.41 -7.45
C LYS A 228 11.30 24.02 -6.07
N ILE A 229 12.09 23.54 -5.12
CA ILE A 229 12.30 24.20 -3.84
C ILE A 229 13.01 25.54 -4.14
N GLU A 230 12.24 26.63 -4.20
CA GLU A 230 12.80 27.97 -4.09
C GLU A 230 13.16 28.20 -2.62
N SER A 231 14.41 28.59 -2.38
CA SER A 231 14.87 28.98 -1.04
C SER A 231 14.05 30.18 -0.56
N SER A 232 13.24 29.96 0.46
CA SER A 232 12.32 30.95 1.03
C SER A 232 13.06 32.20 1.53
N SER A 233 12.98 33.30 0.78
CA SER A 233 13.23 34.64 1.34
C SER A 233 11.98 35.50 1.45
N ASP A 234 10.80 35.02 1.02
CA ASP A 234 9.58 35.81 1.14
C ASP A 234 8.42 35.02 1.76
N SER A 235 7.78 35.71 2.70
CA SER A 235 6.71 35.29 3.57
C SER A 235 5.44 34.91 2.80
N HIS A 236 5.32 33.64 2.41
CA HIS A 236 4.03 32.99 2.17
C HIS A 236 4.01 31.68 2.96
N GLU A 237 3.13 31.63 3.96
CA GLU A 237 2.70 30.40 4.61
C GLU A 237 1.98 29.52 3.58
N CYS A 238 2.73 28.76 2.76
CA CYS A 238 2.22 27.49 2.29
C CYS A 238 2.69 26.41 3.26
N CYS A 239 1.81 26.00 4.17
CA CYS A 239 1.85 24.64 4.70
C CYS A 239 1.48 23.68 3.56
N CYS A 240 2.38 23.53 2.60
CA CYS A 240 2.33 22.49 1.60
C CYS A 240 2.83 21.21 2.29
N ILE A 241 1.92 20.42 2.87
CA ILE A 241 2.24 19.06 3.34
C ILE A 241 2.33 18.20 2.09
N GLU A 242 3.55 17.89 1.66
CA GLU A 242 3.81 16.84 0.66
C GLU A 242 4.89 15.90 1.19
N PRO A 243 4.70 14.60 0.91
CA PRO A 243 4.89 14.08 -0.44
C PRO A 243 3.59 13.89 -1.21
N HIS A 244 3.57 14.34 -2.47
CA HIS A 244 2.58 13.94 -3.46
C HIS A 244 2.97 12.55 -3.96
N ILE A 245 2.11 11.56 -3.73
CA ILE A 245 2.39 10.16 -4.09
C ILE A 245 2.00 9.93 -5.54
N HIS A 246 2.95 9.51 -6.36
CA HIS A 246 2.72 9.04 -7.72
C HIS A 246 2.64 7.51 -7.77
N LEU A 247 1.80 7.02 -8.68
CA LEU A 247 1.68 5.59 -8.96
C LEU A 247 2.36 5.28 -10.30
N PRO A 248 3.06 4.14 -10.42
CA PRO A 248 3.28 3.12 -9.37
C PRO A 248 4.24 3.62 -8.28
N ILE A 249 4.02 3.20 -7.03
CA ILE A 249 4.69 3.79 -5.85
C ILE A 249 6.19 3.50 -5.87
N ASP A 250 6.55 2.34 -6.42
CA ASP A 250 7.93 1.89 -6.62
C ASP A 250 8.77 2.82 -7.52
N SER A 251 8.13 3.67 -8.33
CA SER A 251 8.77 4.63 -9.22
C SER A 251 8.84 6.05 -8.64
N ASP A 252 8.27 6.26 -7.46
CA ASP A 252 8.19 7.57 -6.82
C ASP A 252 9.55 7.96 -6.17
N GLU A 253 9.99 9.19 -6.41
CA GLU A 253 11.26 9.70 -5.87
C GLU A 253 11.27 9.72 -4.34
N TYR A 254 10.12 10.00 -3.72
CA TYR A 254 9.99 9.97 -2.26
C TYR A 254 10.15 8.55 -1.71
N TYR A 255 9.62 7.54 -2.40
CA TYR A 255 9.78 6.14 -2.01
C TYR A 255 11.25 5.70 -2.04
N HIS A 256 11.97 6.03 -3.13
CA HIS A 256 13.41 5.76 -3.21
C HIS A 256 14.23 6.54 -2.18
N GLN A 257 13.84 7.79 -1.88
CA GLN A 257 14.49 8.58 -0.84
C GLN A 257 14.28 7.95 0.54
N LEU A 258 13.06 7.48 0.85
CA LEU A 258 12.74 6.78 2.09
C LEU A 258 13.54 5.49 2.25
N GLU A 259 13.70 4.71 1.17
CA GLU A 259 14.54 3.51 1.15
C GLU A 259 16.01 3.85 1.44
N SER A 260 16.53 4.90 0.80
CA SER A 260 17.89 5.38 1.01
C SER A 260 18.10 5.84 2.46
N ASP A 261 17.18 6.65 3.01
CA ASP A 261 17.24 7.16 4.38
C ASP A 261 17.16 6.03 5.41
N TYR A 262 16.31 5.04 5.16
CA TYR A 262 16.23 3.83 5.98
C TYR A 262 17.57 3.07 5.98
N ASN A 263 18.15 2.84 4.79
CA ASN A 263 19.42 2.13 4.64
C ASN A 263 20.60 2.90 5.27
N GLN A 264 20.63 4.22 5.11
CA GLN A 264 21.66 5.07 5.71
C GLN A 264 21.56 5.06 7.24
N THR A 265 20.34 5.20 7.78
CA THR A 265 20.10 5.17 9.23
C THR A 265 20.44 3.79 9.81
N LYS A 266 20.12 2.70 9.10
CA LYS A 266 20.52 1.34 9.47
C LYS A 266 22.05 1.20 9.57
N GLN A 267 22.79 1.69 8.59
CA GLN A 267 24.26 1.70 8.64
C GLN A 267 24.78 2.56 9.81
N ARG A 268 24.16 3.72 10.06
CA ARG A 268 24.53 4.59 11.19
C ARG A 268 24.31 3.91 12.53
N VAL A 269 23.19 3.20 12.72
CA VAL A 269 22.91 2.42 13.94
C VAL A 269 23.97 1.35 14.14
N ASP A 270 24.40 0.65 13.08
CA ASP A 270 25.44 -0.38 13.17
C ASP A 270 26.82 0.21 13.57
N VAL A 271 27.15 1.41 13.08
CA VAL A 271 28.38 2.12 13.46
C VAL A 271 28.29 2.62 14.90
N LEU A 272 27.20 3.30 15.27
CA LEU A 272 26.99 3.82 16.62
C LEU A 272 26.98 2.72 17.69
N LYS A 273 26.49 1.52 17.34
CA LYS A 273 26.57 0.36 18.24
C LYS A 273 28.02 0.01 18.57
N LYS A 274 28.89 -0.06 17.56
CA LYS A 274 30.32 -0.36 17.75
C LYS A 274 31.02 0.73 18.56
N GLU A 275 30.71 2.00 18.29
CA GLU A 275 31.25 3.12 19.06
C GLU A 275 30.79 3.11 20.52
N LEU A 276 29.51 2.77 20.76
CA LEU A 276 28.94 2.65 22.09
C LEU A 276 29.58 1.51 22.88
N ASP A 277 29.75 0.34 22.26
CA ASP A 277 30.39 -0.82 22.88
C ASP A 277 31.85 -0.47 23.29
N SER A 278 32.61 0.17 22.39
CA SER A 278 33.97 0.64 22.70
C SER A 278 34.01 1.70 23.80
N ALA A 279 33.04 2.63 23.81
CA ALA A 279 32.93 3.65 24.85
C ALA A 279 32.59 3.05 26.23
N LYS A 280 31.71 2.04 26.26
CA LYS A 280 31.35 1.30 27.48
C LYS A 280 32.54 0.50 28.01
N GLU A 281 33.29 -0.19 27.14
CA GLU A 281 34.52 -0.89 27.53
C GLU A 281 35.54 0.06 28.19
N LYS A 282 35.77 1.25 27.59
CA LYS A 282 36.70 2.24 28.15
C LYS A 282 36.21 2.79 29.50
N ARG A 283 34.91 3.09 29.62
CA ARG A 283 34.30 3.52 30.88
C ARG A 283 34.49 2.45 31.97
N ASP A 284 34.22 1.19 31.66
CA ASP A 284 34.24 0.09 32.61
C ASP A 284 35.68 -0.25 33.05
N ALA A 285 36.65 -0.16 32.13
CA ALA A 285 38.08 -0.29 32.46
C ALA A 285 38.55 0.81 33.43
N LEU A 286 38.18 2.07 33.17
CA LEU A 286 38.52 3.20 34.07
C LEU A 286 37.79 3.10 35.42
N PHE A 287 36.56 2.59 35.42
CA PHE A 287 35.82 2.35 36.66
C PHE A 287 36.47 1.27 37.52
N ALA A 288 36.92 0.17 36.91
CA ALA A 288 37.67 -0.89 37.59
C ALA A 288 39.00 -0.37 38.15
N CYS A 289 39.74 0.43 37.37
CA CYS A 289 40.98 1.09 37.82
C CYS A 289 40.72 2.00 39.02
N LYS A 290 39.66 2.81 38.96
CA LYS A 290 39.24 3.68 40.06
C LYS A 290 38.92 2.88 41.32
N GLN A 291 38.11 1.83 41.23
CA GLN A 291 37.77 0.98 42.38
C GLN A 291 39.00 0.30 42.98
N SER A 292 39.92 -0.17 42.14
CA SER A 292 41.17 -0.77 42.61
C SER A 292 42.03 0.24 43.39
N LEU A 293 42.15 1.48 42.89
CA LEU A 293 42.88 2.55 43.57
C LEU A 293 42.20 2.98 44.87
N GLU A 294 40.87 3.12 44.89
CA GLU A 294 40.10 3.43 46.12
C GLU A 294 40.32 2.34 47.19
N ASN A 295 40.31 1.07 46.79
CA ASN A 295 40.57 -0.05 47.71
C ASN A 295 42.01 -0.04 48.25
N ALA A 296 43.01 0.14 47.38
CA ALA A 296 44.42 0.21 47.77
C ALA A 296 44.71 1.38 48.73
N ILE A 297 44.13 2.56 48.47
CA ILE A 297 44.26 3.74 49.33
C ILE A 297 43.58 3.50 50.69
N ASN A 298 42.42 2.86 50.73
CA ASN A 298 41.71 2.54 51.97
C ASN A 298 42.50 1.57 52.87
N GLU A 299 43.21 0.60 52.28
CA GLU A 299 44.06 -0.35 53.00
C GLU A 299 45.31 0.31 53.60
N VAL A 300 45.87 1.33 52.95
CA VAL A 300 47.13 1.98 53.36
C VAL A 300 46.91 3.30 54.13
N ASN A 301 45.66 3.76 54.24
CA ASN A 301 45.28 5.03 54.86
C ASN A 301 45.88 5.21 56.28
N PRO A 302 46.69 6.27 56.50
CA PRO A 302 47.33 6.51 57.80
C PRO A 302 46.34 6.75 58.96
N ALA A 303 45.08 7.12 58.67
CA ALA A 303 44.01 7.21 59.68
C ALA A 303 43.56 5.83 60.21
N ASN A 304 43.76 4.77 59.44
CA ASN A 304 43.45 3.38 59.83
C ASN A 304 44.63 2.68 60.54
N LYS A 305 45.86 3.20 60.43
CA LYS A 305 47.06 2.65 61.08
C LYS A 305 47.19 3.02 62.57
N CYS A 306 46.46 4.02 63.05
CA CYS A 306 46.42 4.40 64.46
C CYS A 306 45.08 3.96 65.11
N LYS A 307 44.99 2.70 65.52
CA LYS A 307 44.03 2.21 66.51
C LYS A 307 44.76 1.43 67.59
#